data_AF-A0A2V8GBP6-F1
#
_entry.id   AF-A0A2V8GBP6-F1
#
_cell.length_a   1.000
_cell.length_b   1.000
_cell.length_c   1.000
_cell.angle_alpha   90.00
_cell.angle_beta   90.00
_cell.angle_gamma   90.00
#
_symmetry.space_group_name_H-M   'P 1'
#
loop_
_entity.id
_entity.type
_entity.pdbx_description
1 polymer ?
#
loop_
_entity_poly.entity_id
_entity_poly.type
_entity_poly.pdbx_seq_one_letter_code
_entity_poly.pdbx_strand_id
1 'polypeptide(L)' 'MGLEIAAAVYKLYGSQYDLDATARLVGSRDTLTRIKNGEDPASIAASWSAAEARFRSLRAKYLIYF' A
#
# COMPACT_ATOMS: atom_id res chain seq x y z
N MET A 1 -5.26 4.55 -6.09
CA MET A 1 -5.37 4.02 -7.47
C MET A 1 -4.35 2.92 -7.79
N GLY A 2 -3.05 3.07 -7.48
CA GLY A 2 -2.06 2.03 -7.81
C GLY A 2 -2.28 0.70 -7.08
N LEU A 3 -2.74 0.75 -5.81
CA LEU A 3 -3.05 -0.43 -5.00
C LEU A 3 -4.25 -1.20 -5.57
N GLU A 4 -5.26 -0.47 -6.02
CA GLU A 4 -6.50 -0.95 -6.61
C GLU A 4 -6.22 -1.69 -7.93
N ILE A 5 -5.31 -1.16 -8.75
CA ILE A 5 -4.84 -1.82 -9.98
C ILE A 5 -4.10 -3.11 -9.62
N ALA A 6 -3.15 -3.07 -8.69
CA ALA A 6 -2.40 -4.26 -8.28
C ALA A 6 -3.33 -5.37 -7.75
N ALA A 7 -4.32 -5.00 -6.93
CA ALA A 7 -5.31 -5.94 -6.41
C ALA A 7 -6.24 -6.49 -7.51
N ALA A 8 -6.70 -5.65 -8.45
CA ALA A 8 -7.54 -6.08 -9.56
C ALA A 8 -6.79 -7.04 -10.50
N VAL A 9 -5.55 -6.72 -10.85
CA VAL A 9 -4.70 -7.58 -11.69
C VAL A 9 -4.42 -8.90 -10.99
N TYR A 10 -4.08 -8.87 -9.69
CA TYR A 10 -3.86 -10.09 -8.91
C TYR A 10 -5.13 -10.96 -8.82
N LYS A 11 -6.31 -10.34 -8.67
CA LYS A 11 -7.59 -11.07 -8.64
C LYS A 11 -7.90 -11.76 -9.98
N LEU A 12 -7.59 -11.12 -11.11
CA LEU A 12 -7.89 -11.63 -12.45
C LEU A 12 -6.84 -12.62 -12.97
N TYR A 13 -5.57 -12.40 -12.64
CA TYR A 13 -4.42 -13.10 -13.23
C TYR A 13 -3.40 -13.55 -12.18
N GLY A 14 -3.82 -13.86 -10.96
CA GLY A 14 -2.91 -14.18 -9.84
C GLY A 14 -1.94 -15.35 -10.07
N SER A 15 -2.24 -16.26 -11.02
CA SER A 15 -1.32 -17.33 -11.44
C SER A 15 -0.18 -16.87 -12.35
N GLN A 16 -0.33 -15.70 -12.99
CA GLN A 16 0.63 -15.12 -13.95
C GLN A 16 1.25 -13.81 -13.43
N TYR A 17 0.65 -13.22 -12.39
CA TYR A 17 1.07 -11.95 -11.81
C TYR A 17 1.81 -12.17 -10.49
N ASP A 18 3.13 -12.01 -10.53
CA ASP A 18 3.97 -12.01 -9.33
C ASP A 18 3.79 -10.69 -8.57
N LEU A 19 2.87 -10.71 -7.61
CA LEU A 19 2.62 -9.58 -6.72
C LEU A 19 3.81 -9.34 -5.77
N ASP A 20 4.61 -10.35 -5.42
CA ASP A 20 5.75 -10.18 -4.52
C ASP A 20 6.89 -9.40 -5.17
N ALA A 21 7.06 -9.50 -6.49
CA ALA A 21 7.99 -8.67 -7.24
C ALA A 21 7.73 -7.16 -7.05
N THR A 22 6.51 -6.77 -6.69
CA THR A 22 6.14 -5.36 -6.42
C THR A 22 6.50 -4.87 -5.01
N ALA A 23 7.02 -5.74 -4.14
CA ALA A 23 7.32 -5.41 -2.74
C ALA A 23 8.20 -4.17 -2.57
N ARG A 24 9.16 -3.95 -3.49
CA ARG A 24 10.04 -2.77 -3.47
C ARG A 24 9.32 -1.47 -3.82
N LEU A 25 8.27 -1.54 -4.63
CA LEU A 25 7.45 -0.39 -5.00
C LEU A 25 6.43 -0.06 -3.90
N VAL A 26 5.78 -1.09 -3.35
CA VAL A 26 4.76 -0.92 -2.31
C VAL A 26 5.38 -0.58 -0.95
N GLY A 27 6.59 -1.09 -0.67
CA GLY A 27 7.31 -0.82 0.58
C GLY A 27 6.72 -1.49 1.82
N SER A 28 5.67 -2.29 1.67
CA SER A 28 4.98 -2.98 2.77
C SER A 28 4.62 -4.42 2.38
N ARG A 29 5.26 -5.39 3.04
CA ARG A 29 4.90 -6.81 2.90
C ARG A 29 3.52 -7.13 3.46
N ASP A 30 3.11 -6.43 4.52
CA ASP A 30 1.77 -6.56 5.10
C ASP A 30 0.69 -6.22 4.06
N THR A 31 0.87 -5.12 3.32
CA THR A 31 -0.03 -4.72 2.24
C THR A 31 -0.16 -5.80 1.18
N LEU A 32 0.96 -6.41 0.75
CA LEU A 32 0.92 -7.50 -0.23
C LEU A 32 0.17 -8.72 0.31
N THR A 33 0.40 -9.12 1.55
CA THR A 33 -0.33 -10.22 2.20
C THR A 33 -1.83 -9.95 2.26
N ARG A 34 -2.24 -8.72 2.59
CA ARG A 34 -3.67 -8.35 2.67
C ARG A 34 -4.35 -8.39 1.29
N ILE A 35 -3.66 -7.95 0.23
CA ILE A 35 -4.14 -8.14 -1.15
C ILE A 35 -4.30 -9.62 -1.48
N LYS A 36 -3.32 -10.47 -1.12
CA LYS A 36 -3.38 -11.92 -1.35
C LYS A 36 -4.54 -12.59 -0.63
N ASN A 37 -4.90 -12.08 0.54
CA ASN A 37 -6.05 -12.53 1.33
C ASN A 37 -7.39 -11.99 0.78
N GLY A 38 -7.37 -11.19 -0.28
CA GLY A 38 -8.58 -10.65 -0.91
C GLY A 38 -9.22 -9.50 -0.14
N GLU A 39 -8.49 -8.85 0.77
CA GLU A 39 -8.99 -7.67 1.45
C GLU A 39 -9.23 -6.52 0.48
N ASP A 40 -10.26 -5.72 0.77
CA ASP A 40 -10.61 -4.56 -0.04
C ASP A 40 -9.45 -3.52 -0.08
N PRO A 41 -8.96 -3.13 -1.26
CA PRO A 41 -7.87 -2.16 -1.40
C PRO A 41 -8.14 -0.82 -0.74
N ALA A 42 -9.40 -0.33 -0.76
CA ALA A 42 -9.73 0.93 -0.13
C ALA A 42 -9.60 0.85 1.40
N SER A 43 -9.99 -0.29 1.98
CA SER A 43 -9.81 -0.60 3.40
C SER A 43 -8.33 -0.70 3.80
N ILE A 44 -7.50 -1.34 2.96
CA ILE A 44 -6.05 -1.39 3.18
C ILE A 44 -5.45 0.03 3.16
N ALA A 45 -5.78 0.84 2.15
CA ALA A 45 -5.30 2.22 2.04
C ALA A 45 -5.76 3.10 3.22
N ALA A 46 -7.03 2.96 3.65
CA ALA A 46 -7.55 3.69 4.79
C ALA A 46 -6.78 3.38 6.09
N SER A 47 -6.29 2.15 6.25
CA SER A 47 -5.51 1.75 7.42
C SER A 47 -4.17 2.49 7.57
N TRP A 48 -3.66 3.10 6.50
CA TRP A 48 -2.40 3.86 6.52
C TRP A 48 -2.53 5.24 7.16
N SER A 49 -3.74 5.79 7.23
CA SER A 49 -4.02 7.17 7.67
C SER A 49 -3.37 7.51 9.02
N ALA A 50 -3.43 6.59 9.99
CA ALA A 50 -2.84 6.81 11.31
C ALA A 50 -1.30 6.91 11.27
N ALA A 51 -0.64 6.05 10.48
CA ALA A 51 0.81 6.08 10.33
C ALA A 51 1.26 7.30 9.52
N GLU A 52 0.51 7.67 8.48
CA GLU A 52 0.74 8.88 7.69
C GLU A 52 0.64 10.15 8.55
N ALA A 53 -0.39 10.25 9.39
CA ALA A 53 -0.55 11.37 10.32
C ALA A 53 0.65 11.50 11.27
N ARG A 54 1.12 10.37 11.82
CA ARG A 54 2.34 10.35 12.66
C ARG A 54 3.56 10.81 11.89
N PHE A 55 3.72 10.36 10.65
CA PHE A 55 4.83 10.76 9.80
C PHE A 55 4.79 12.27 9.48
N ARG A 56 3.61 12.83 9.17
CA ARG A 56 3.44 14.27 8.95
C ARG A 56 3.84 15.09 10.18
N SER A 57 3.44 14.65 11.38
CA SER A 57 3.84 15.29 12.64
C SER A 57 5.34 15.21 12.90
N LEU A 58 5.98 14.07 12.57
CA LEU A 58 7.42 13.92 12.69
C LEU A 58 8.18 14.81 11.71
N ARG A 59 7.78 14.82 10.43
CA ARG A 59 8.47 15.56 9.38
C ARG A 59 8.39 17.07 9.58
N ALA A 60 7.33 17.57 10.24
CA ALA A 60 7.11 19.00 10.46
C ALA A 60 8.31 19.71 11.12
N LYS A 61 9.05 19.01 12.00
CA LYS A 61 10.26 19.52 12.66
C LYS A 61 11.43 19.80 11.71
N TYR A 62 11.38 19.24 10.50
CA TYR A 62 12.46 19.26 9.53
C TYR A 62 12.09 20.02 8.24
N LEU A 63 10.91 20.67 8.20
CA LEU A 63 10.48 21.45 7.04
C LEU A 63 11.16 22.82 7.03
N ILE A 64 11.76 23.17 5.90
CA ILE A 64 12.40 24.48 5.65
C ILE A 64 11.43 25.44 4.95
N TYR A 65 10.34 24.91 4.38
CA TYR A 65 9.28 25.67 3.70
C TYR A 65 7.92 25.24 4.24
N PHE A 66 7.02 26.21 4.36
CA PHE A 66 5.69 26.07 4.97
C PHE A 66 4.60 26.19 3.92
#